data_AF-A0A941QXZ8-F1
#
_entry.id   AF-A0A941QXZ8-F1
#
_cell.length_a   1.000
_cell.length_b   1.000
_cell.length_c   1.000
_cell.angle_alpha   90.00
_cell.angle_beta   90.00
_cell.angle_gamma   90.00
#
_symmetry.space_group_name_H-M   'P 1'
#
loop_
_entity.id
_entity.type
_entity.pdbx_description
1 polymer ?
#
loop_
_entity_poly.entity_id
_entity_poly.type
_entity_poly.pdbx_seq_one_letter_code
_entity_poly.pdbx_strand_id
1 'polypeptide(L)'
;MGTESVEVIGAITKLIPVLGGAIIGVIGGLVGTTYAHKLSKNTDKTKEKKSKLEQLVTEVFEVDIWIKKEENYYLYGGEEILEQSPISKIEAIQTLYFSELSDQVTDLSNHAMDYRKWLIDGAQLRLAAKSPSPPKDHMDKITTFYNPLKASINNVIKKSKEISGDLNAS
;
A
#
# COMPACT_ATOMS: atom_id res chain seq x y z
N MET A 1 5.66 20.63 76.85
CA MET A 1 5.02 20.38 75.55
C MET A 1 5.58 21.34 74.50
N GLY A 2 6.85 21.20 74.12
CA GLY A 2 7.48 22.16 73.18
C GLY A 2 8.64 21.60 72.37
N THR A 3 9.09 20.36 72.65
CA THR A 3 10.17 19.68 71.94
C THR A 3 9.66 18.87 70.74
N GLU A 4 8.49 18.22 70.86
CA GLU A 4 7.89 17.42 69.78
C GLU A 4 7.50 18.27 68.55
N SER A 5 6.97 19.48 68.77
CA SER A 5 6.59 20.39 67.69
C SER A 5 7.78 20.94 66.89
N VAL A 6 8.96 21.05 67.50
CA VAL A 6 10.19 21.54 66.82
C VAL A 6 10.83 20.43 65.99
N GLU A 7 10.79 19.18 66.46
CA GLU A 7 11.22 18.02 65.67
C GLU A 7 10.33 17.79 64.44
N VAL A 8 9.01 17.94 64.58
CA VAL A 8 8.07 17.80 63.46
C VAL A 8 8.31 18.87 62.39
N ILE A 9 8.55 20.13 62.78
CA ILE A 9 8.84 21.21 61.83
C ILE A 9 10.20 21.02 61.15
N GLY A 10 11.21 20.53 61.88
CA GLY A 10 12.52 20.16 61.33
C GLY A 10 12.48 18.96 60.38
N ALA A 11 11.58 18.00 60.62
CA ALA A 11 11.35 16.86 59.74
C ALA A 11 10.63 17.28 58.45
N ILE A 12 9.62 18.15 58.54
CA ILE A 12 8.87 18.66 57.37
C ILE A 12 9.77 19.49 56.45
N THR A 13 10.64 20.35 57.00
CA THR A 13 11.56 21.18 56.20
C THR A 13 12.62 20.36 55.47
N LYS A 14 13.05 19.21 56.02
CA LYS A 14 13.94 18.25 55.34
C LYS A 14 13.27 17.47 54.20
N LEU A 15 11.93 17.39 54.18
CA LEU A 15 11.15 16.68 53.16
C LEU A 15 10.77 17.55 51.96
N ILE A 16 10.83 18.89 52.08
CA ILE A 16 10.52 19.84 51.00
C ILE A 16 11.34 19.57 49.71
N PRO A 17 12.67 19.32 49.76
CA PRO A 17 13.45 19.03 48.56
C PRO A 17 13.06 17.70 47.91
N VAL A 18 12.67 16.71 48.72
CA VAL A 18 12.26 15.37 48.26
C VAL A 18 10.89 15.44 47.58
N LEU A 19 9.94 16.21 48.13
CA LEU A 19 8.64 16.46 47.53
C LEU A 19 8.77 17.29 46.24
N GLY A 20 9.65 18.29 46.21
CA GLY A 20 9.95 19.07 45.00
C GLY A 20 10.55 18.21 43.88
N GLY A 21 11.52 17.34 44.21
CA GLY A 21 12.13 16.41 43.26
C GLY A 21 11.15 15.34 42.74
N ALA A 22 10.28 14.81 43.61
CA ALA A 22 9.27 13.82 43.24
C ALA A 22 8.22 14.38 42.27
N ILE A 23 7.75 15.61 42.50
CA ILE A 23 6.76 16.27 41.62
C ILE A 23 7.38 16.56 40.23
N ILE A 24 8.61 17.07 40.19
CA ILE A 24 9.31 17.33 38.92
C ILE A 24 9.61 16.02 38.17
N GLY A 25 10.02 14.96 38.88
CA GLY A 25 10.26 13.64 38.30
C GLY A 25 9.01 13.00 37.70
N VAL A 26 7.85 13.12 38.37
CA VAL A 26 6.56 12.62 37.86
C VAL A 26 6.09 13.40 36.64
N ILE A 27 6.20 14.74 36.65
CA ILE A 27 5.82 15.57 35.51
C ILE A 27 6.75 15.32 34.32
N GLY A 28 8.07 15.25 34.53
CA GLY A 28 9.04 14.93 33.48
C GLY A 28 8.84 13.53 32.89
N GLY A 29 8.55 12.53 33.73
CA GLY A 29 8.26 11.16 33.30
C GLY A 29 6.97 11.04 32.48
N LEU A 30 5.89 11.72 32.89
CA LEU A 30 4.62 11.73 32.16
C LEU A 30 4.70 12.45 30.81
N VAL A 31 5.37 13.61 30.77
CA VAL A 31 5.57 14.35 29.51
C VAL A 31 6.48 13.55 28.58
N GLY A 32 7.60 13.01 29.09
CA GLY A 32 8.53 12.18 28.31
C GLY A 32 7.89 10.93 27.71
N THR A 33 7.11 10.18 28.50
CA THR A 33 6.44 8.96 28.02
C THR A 33 5.33 9.26 27.02
N THR A 34 4.57 10.35 27.21
CA THR A 34 3.51 10.73 26.26
C THR A 34 4.07 11.22 24.92
N TYR A 35 5.16 11.99 24.95
CA TYR A 35 5.86 12.41 23.72
C TYR A 35 6.54 11.24 23.02
N ALA A 36 7.24 10.37 23.74
CA ALA A 36 7.86 9.17 23.18
C ALA A 36 6.81 8.22 22.58
N HIS A 37 5.66 8.05 23.21
CA HIS A 37 4.58 7.20 22.70
C HIS A 37 3.92 7.78 21.45
N LYS A 38 3.70 9.10 21.39
CA LYS A 38 3.22 9.77 20.16
C LYS A 38 4.24 9.68 19.02
N LEU A 39 5.52 9.84 19.30
CA LEU A 39 6.59 9.73 18.31
C LEU A 39 6.68 8.29 17.76
N SER A 40 6.69 7.29 18.64
CA SER A 40 6.65 5.86 18.25
C SER A 40 5.46 5.56 17.36
N LYS A 41 4.26 6.01 17.74
CA LYS A 41 3.03 5.77 16.99
C LYS A 41 3.06 6.37 15.58
N ASN A 42 3.72 7.51 15.40
CA ASN A 42 3.88 8.11 14.07
C ASN A 42 4.90 7.34 13.23
N THR A 43 6.03 6.95 13.81
CA THR A 43 7.03 6.10 13.14
C THR A 43 6.43 4.77 12.71
N ASP A 44 5.62 4.14 13.57
CA ASP A 44 4.96 2.86 13.29
C ASP A 44 3.98 2.99 12.11
N LYS A 45 3.19 4.07 12.07
CA LYS A 45 2.27 4.36 10.95
C LYS A 45 3.02 4.58 9.63
N THR A 46 4.10 5.36 9.64
CA THR A 46 4.91 5.61 8.45
C THR A 46 5.55 4.31 7.95
N LYS A 47 6.05 3.48 8.86
CA LYS A 47 6.62 2.17 8.53
C LYS A 47 5.57 1.23 7.93
N GLU A 48 4.37 1.19 8.51
CA GLU A 48 3.25 0.41 7.95
C GLU A 48 2.88 0.88 6.55
N LYS A 49 2.75 2.20 6.34
CA LYS A 49 2.51 2.77 5.00
C LYS A 49 3.61 2.39 4.02
N LYS A 50 4.90 2.49 4.38
CA LYS A 50 6.00 2.05 3.50
C LYS A 50 5.86 0.58 3.09
N SER A 51 5.60 -0.30 4.06
CA SER A 51 5.40 -1.72 3.78
C SER A 51 4.19 -1.99 2.88
N LYS A 52 3.09 -1.24 3.04
CA LYS A 52 1.90 -1.37 2.19
C LYS A 52 2.12 -0.83 0.79
N LEU A 53 2.94 0.21 0.64
CA LEU A 53 3.33 0.73 -0.66
C LEU A 53 4.19 -0.28 -1.43
N GLU A 54 5.13 -0.95 -0.75
CA GLU A 54 5.92 -2.05 -1.33
C GLU A 54 5.04 -3.21 -1.79
N GLN A 55 4.05 -3.60 -0.97
CA GLN A 55 3.05 -4.62 -1.32
C GLN A 55 2.24 -4.20 -2.56
N LEU A 56 1.75 -2.96 -2.60
CA LEU A 56 0.99 -2.43 -3.73
C LEU A 56 1.82 -2.48 -5.02
N VAL A 57 3.06 -2.02 -4.99
CA VAL A 57 3.96 -2.04 -6.16
C VAL A 57 4.26 -3.46 -6.61
N THR A 58 4.44 -4.39 -5.67
CA THR A 58 4.64 -5.81 -6.00
C THR A 58 3.44 -6.38 -6.75
N GLU A 59 2.22 -6.16 -6.25
CA GLU A 59 1.00 -6.64 -6.92
C GLU A 59 0.78 -5.95 -8.29
N VAL A 60 1.19 -4.69 -8.46
CA VAL A 60 1.18 -4.00 -9.77
C VAL A 60 2.11 -4.69 -10.77
N PHE A 61 3.29 -5.17 -10.35
CA PHE A 61 4.17 -5.97 -11.21
C PHE A 61 3.58 -7.34 -11.55
N GLU A 62 2.85 -7.96 -10.63
CA GLU A 62 2.15 -9.23 -10.88
C GLU A 62 1.08 -9.09 -11.98
N VAL A 63 0.54 -7.89 -12.23
CA VAL A 63 -0.38 -7.64 -13.36
C VAL A 63 0.27 -8.01 -14.70
N ASP A 64 1.53 -7.64 -14.93
CA ASP A 64 2.23 -7.97 -16.19
C ASP A 64 2.38 -9.49 -16.38
N ILE A 65 2.63 -10.21 -15.30
CA ILE A 65 2.79 -11.67 -15.31
C ILE A 65 1.45 -12.34 -15.55
N TRP A 66 0.43 -11.91 -14.81
CA TRP A 66 -0.95 -12.39 -14.94
C TRP A 66 -1.46 -12.21 -16.37
N ILE A 67 -1.26 -11.03 -16.97
CA ILE A 67 -1.69 -10.76 -18.34
C ILE A 67 -0.99 -11.67 -19.37
N LYS A 68 0.29 -11.97 -19.22
CA LYS A 68 0.99 -12.91 -20.12
C LYS A 68 0.41 -14.32 -20.04
N LYS A 69 0.01 -14.76 -18.85
CA LYS A 69 -0.69 -16.04 -18.67
C LYS A 69 -2.06 -16.01 -19.36
N GLU A 70 -2.81 -14.93 -19.20
CA GLU A 70 -4.11 -14.76 -19.86
C GLU A 70 -3.96 -14.72 -21.39
N GLU A 71 -2.94 -14.05 -21.93
CA GLU A 71 -2.61 -14.06 -23.36
C GLU A 71 -2.36 -15.48 -23.86
N ASN A 72 -1.52 -16.25 -23.17
CA ASN A 72 -1.21 -17.61 -23.60
C ASN A 72 -2.43 -18.54 -23.56
N TYR A 73 -3.22 -18.43 -22.50
CA TYR A 73 -4.45 -19.18 -22.35
C TYR A 73 -5.48 -18.85 -23.45
N TYR A 74 -5.83 -17.57 -23.60
CA TYR A 74 -6.91 -17.16 -24.50
C TYR A 74 -6.50 -17.18 -25.97
N LEU A 75 -5.35 -16.59 -26.30
CA LEU A 75 -4.92 -16.43 -27.69
C LEU A 75 -4.28 -17.70 -28.25
N TYR A 76 -3.61 -18.52 -27.43
CA TYR A 76 -2.88 -19.68 -27.95
C TYR A 76 -3.42 -21.02 -27.44
N GLY A 77 -4.40 -21.01 -26.54
CA GLY A 77 -4.98 -22.23 -25.97
C GLY A 77 -3.98 -23.00 -25.11
N GLY A 78 -3.08 -22.28 -24.44
CA GLY A 78 -2.12 -22.88 -23.52
C GLY A 78 -2.79 -23.52 -22.30
N GLU A 79 -2.01 -24.36 -21.60
CA GLU A 79 -2.46 -25.12 -20.43
C GLU A 79 -2.33 -24.31 -19.12
N GLU A 80 -2.22 -22.98 -19.20
CA GLU A 80 -2.14 -22.14 -18.00
C GLU A 80 -3.38 -22.28 -17.13
N ILE A 81 -3.14 -22.37 -15.82
CA ILE A 81 -4.19 -22.19 -14.83
C ILE A 81 -4.46 -20.70 -14.73
N LEU A 82 -5.69 -20.28 -15.05
CA LEU A 82 -6.12 -18.91 -14.87
C LEU A 82 -6.16 -18.57 -13.38
N GLU A 83 -5.28 -17.66 -12.98
CA GLU A 83 -5.17 -17.17 -11.61
C GLU A 83 -6.16 -16.02 -11.36
N GLN A 84 -6.43 -15.76 -10.09
CA GLN A 84 -7.18 -14.57 -9.71
C GLN A 84 -6.38 -13.31 -10.05
N SER A 85 -7.05 -12.31 -10.63
CA SER A 85 -6.40 -11.04 -10.97
C SER A 85 -5.82 -10.35 -9.73
N PRO A 86 -4.57 -9.83 -9.79
CA PRO A 86 -3.96 -9.08 -8.69
C PRO A 86 -4.62 -7.70 -8.46
N ILE A 87 -5.43 -7.21 -9.42
CA ILE A 87 -6.11 -5.91 -9.35
C ILE A 87 -6.94 -5.74 -8.07
N SER A 88 -7.66 -6.78 -7.63
CA SER A 88 -8.48 -6.69 -6.42
C SER A 88 -7.66 -6.45 -5.15
N LYS A 89 -6.43 -6.96 -5.09
CA LYS A 89 -5.51 -6.68 -3.96
C LYS A 89 -4.97 -5.26 -4.04
N ILE A 90 -4.66 -4.78 -5.25
CA ILE A 90 -4.22 -3.40 -5.47
C ILE A 90 -5.31 -2.42 -4.99
N GLU A 91 -6.56 -2.63 -5.40
CA GLU A 91 -7.73 -1.84 -4.98
C GLU A 91 -7.93 -1.86 -3.46
N ALA A 92 -7.78 -3.03 -2.83
CA ALA A 92 -7.87 -3.16 -1.38
C ALA A 92 -6.78 -2.36 -0.65
N ILE A 93 -5.52 -2.45 -1.08
CA ILE A 93 -4.42 -1.71 -0.47
C ILE A 93 -4.59 -0.20 -0.71
N GLN A 94 -4.95 0.19 -1.93
CA GLN A 94 -5.21 1.58 -2.30
C GLN A 94 -6.31 2.18 -1.43
N THR A 95 -7.45 1.50 -1.30
CA THR A 95 -8.60 1.97 -0.51
C THR A 95 -8.24 2.18 0.97
N LEU A 96 -7.45 1.27 1.54
CA LEU A 96 -7.12 1.28 2.96
C LEU A 96 -5.98 2.25 3.33
N TYR A 97 -5.02 2.45 2.44
CA TYR A 97 -3.75 3.12 2.78
C TYR A 97 -3.40 4.33 1.91
N PHE A 98 -3.89 4.41 0.67
CA PHE A 98 -3.46 5.37 -0.35
C PHE A 98 -4.64 5.87 -1.20
N SER A 99 -5.56 6.61 -0.59
CA SER A 99 -6.71 7.16 -1.33
C SER A 99 -6.28 8.08 -2.49
N GLU A 100 -5.10 8.68 -2.40
CA GLU A 100 -4.47 9.49 -3.46
C GLU A 100 -4.11 8.72 -4.74
N LEU A 101 -4.15 7.39 -4.74
CA LEU A 101 -3.93 6.51 -5.90
C LEU A 101 -5.22 6.11 -6.63
N SER A 102 -6.39 6.58 -6.16
CA SER A 102 -7.70 6.10 -6.63
C SER A 102 -7.86 6.18 -8.15
N ASP A 103 -7.51 7.31 -8.75
CA ASP A 103 -7.66 7.53 -10.19
C ASP A 103 -6.76 6.58 -10.99
N GLN A 104 -5.48 6.46 -10.61
CA GLN A 104 -4.53 5.60 -11.32
C GLN A 104 -4.88 4.11 -11.21
N VAL A 105 -5.38 3.68 -10.04
CA VAL A 105 -5.81 2.29 -9.83
C VAL A 105 -7.11 2.00 -10.56
N THR A 106 -8.03 2.96 -10.64
CA THR A 106 -9.26 2.83 -11.42
C THR A 106 -8.96 2.71 -12.91
N ASP A 107 -8.06 3.55 -13.44
CA ASP A 107 -7.60 3.46 -14.83
C ASP A 107 -6.92 2.12 -15.12
N LEU A 108 -6.10 1.62 -14.19
CA LEU A 108 -5.48 0.30 -14.30
C LEU A 108 -6.53 -0.81 -14.36
N SER A 109 -7.53 -0.77 -13.48
CA SER A 109 -8.62 -1.75 -13.41
C SER A 109 -9.43 -1.76 -14.72
N ASN A 110 -9.83 -0.58 -15.21
CA ASN A 110 -10.58 -0.42 -16.46
C ASN A 110 -9.81 -0.95 -17.67
N HIS A 111 -8.55 -0.54 -17.85
CA HIS A 111 -7.75 -0.99 -18.99
C HIS A 111 -7.39 -2.48 -18.92
N ALA A 112 -7.23 -3.04 -17.72
CA ALA A 112 -7.05 -4.48 -17.54
C ALA A 112 -8.31 -5.25 -17.96
N MET A 113 -9.50 -4.76 -17.58
CA MET A 113 -10.77 -5.34 -18.01
C MET A 113 -10.96 -5.24 -19.53
N ASP A 114 -10.66 -4.10 -20.14
CA ASP A 114 -10.77 -3.91 -21.58
C ASP A 114 -9.82 -4.84 -22.35
N TYR A 115 -8.57 -4.98 -21.88
CA TYR A 115 -7.63 -5.89 -22.53
C TYR A 115 -8.08 -7.33 -22.38
N ARG A 116 -8.53 -7.74 -21.18
CA ARG A 116 -9.05 -9.09 -20.95
C ARG A 116 -10.26 -9.40 -21.82
N LYS A 117 -11.16 -8.44 -22.00
CA LYS A 117 -12.30 -8.59 -22.91
C LYS A 117 -11.82 -8.84 -24.34
N TRP A 118 -10.84 -8.07 -24.82
CA TRP A 118 -10.23 -8.29 -26.12
C TRP A 118 -9.60 -9.68 -26.26
N LEU A 119 -8.89 -10.17 -25.22
CA LEU A 119 -8.34 -11.54 -25.21
C LEU A 119 -9.43 -12.61 -25.36
N ILE A 120 -10.54 -12.46 -24.63
CA ILE A 120 -11.68 -13.39 -24.70
C ILE A 120 -12.30 -13.39 -26.10
N ASP A 121 -12.48 -12.21 -26.70
CA ASP A 121 -12.97 -12.10 -28.09
C ASP A 121 -12.03 -12.81 -29.07
N GLY A 122 -10.70 -12.67 -28.88
CA GLY A 122 -9.69 -13.38 -29.65
C GLY A 122 -9.79 -14.90 -29.52
N ALA A 123 -10.01 -15.40 -28.30
CA ALA A 123 -10.22 -16.82 -28.05
C ALA A 123 -11.46 -17.35 -28.79
N GLN A 124 -12.56 -16.60 -28.78
CA GLN A 124 -13.78 -16.99 -29.50
C GLN A 124 -13.54 -17.07 -31.01
N LEU A 125 -12.84 -16.08 -31.59
CA LEU A 125 -12.49 -16.08 -33.01
C LEU A 125 -11.58 -17.25 -33.38
N ARG A 126 -10.58 -17.54 -32.55
CA ARG A 126 -9.68 -18.69 -32.70
C ARG A 126 -10.46 -20.01 -32.73
N LEU A 127 -11.36 -20.21 -31.76
CA LEU A 127 -12.18 -21.41 -31.66
C LEU A 127 -13.13 -21.56 -32.86
N ALA A 128 -13.79 -20.49 -33.28
CA ALA A 128 -14.66 -20.48 -34.46
C ALA A 128 -13.90 -20.83 -35.75
N ALA A 129 -12.67 -20.32 -35.89
CA ALA A 129 -11.78 -20.61 -37.01
C ALA A 129 -11.09 -21.99 -36.92
N LYS A 130 -11.20 -22.70 -35.79
CA LYS A 130 -10.45 -23.94 -35.50
C LYS A 130 -8.94 -23.76 -35.69
N SER A 131 -8.43 -22.60 -35.30
CA SER A 131 -7.03 -22.19 -35.45
C SER A 131 -6.27 -22.31 -34.12
N PRO A 132 -4.94 -22.48 -34.12
CA PRO A 132 -4.12 -22.34 -32.92
C PRO A 132 -3.99 -20.89 -32.43
N SER A 133 -4.35 -19.90 -33.25
CA SER A 133 -4.30 -18.47 -32.90
C SER A 133 -5.46 -17.67 -33.50
N PRO A 134 -5.78 -16.46 -32.98
CA PRO A 134 -6.83 -15.62 -33.54
C PRO A 134 -6.46 -15.11 -34.95
N PRO A 135 -7.45 -14.66 -35.74
CA PRO A 135 -7.20 -14.04 -37.04
C PRO A 135 -6.24 -12.85 -36.97
N LYS A 136 -5.46 -12.64 -38.03
CA LYS A 136 -4.48 -11.55 -38.12
C LYS A 136 -5.09 -10.18 -37.84
N ASP A 137 -6.24 -9.87 -38.41
CA ASP A 137 -6.92 -8.57 -38.22
C ASP A 137 -7.29 -8.28 -36.76
N HIS A 138 -7.47 -9.33 -35.94
CA HIS A 138 -7.65 -9.19 -34.51
C HIS A 138 -6.31 -8.91 -33.83
N MET A 139 -5.28 -9.69 -34.15
CA MET A 139 -3.93 -9.55 -33.59
C MET A 139 -3.26 -8.22 -33.90
N ASP A 140 -3.52 -7.65 -35.08
CA ASP A 140 -2.99 -6.33 -35.49
C ASP A 140 -3.48 -5.19 -34.56
N LYS A 141 -4.53 -5.43 -33.77
CA LYS A 141 -5.09 -4.47 -32.81
C LYS A 141 -4.53 -4.62 -31.39
N ILE A 142 -3.64 -5.57 -31.11
CA ILE A 142 -3.13 -5.84 -29.76
C ILE A 142 -2.63 -4.57 -29.05
N THR A 143 -1.89 -3.72 -29.76
CA THR A 143 -1.32 -2.47 -29.21
C THR A 143 -2.38 -1.46 -28.81
N THR A 144 -3.58 -1.52 -29.41
CA THR A 144 -4.70 -0.63 -29.07
C THR A 144 -5.20 -0.87 -27.65
N PHE A 145 -5.12 -2.12 -27.18
CA PHE A 145 -5.63 -2.52 -25.86
C PHE A 145 -4.49 -2.73 -24.84
N TYR A 146 -3.34 -3.23 -25.28
CA TYR A 146 -2.18 -3.45 -24.41
C TYR A 146 -1.50 -2.15 -23.96
N ASN A 147 -1.38 -1.15 -24.84
CA ASN A 147 -0.65 0.08 -24.51
C ASN A 147 -1.34 0.90 -23.40
N PRO A 148 -2.67 1.10 -23.40
CA PRO A 148 -3.37 1.78 -22.29
C PRO A 148 -3.18 1.08 -20.94
N LEU A 149 -3.24 -0.25 -20.93
CA LEU A 149 -2.95 -1.04 -19.75
C LEU A 149 -1.52 -0.80 -19.26
N LYS A 150 -0.54 -0.88 -20.17
CA LYS A 150 0.86 -0.66 -19.83
C LYS A 150 1.13 0.75 -19.32
N ALA A 151 0.49 1.76 -19.92
CA ALA A 151 0.55 3.13 -19.47
C ALA A 151 -0.02 3.28 -18.05
N SER A 152 -1.12 2.61 -17.73
CA SER A 152 -1.76 2.66 -16.41
C SER A 152 -0.90 2.00 -15.33
N ILE A 153 -0.27 0.86 -15.63
CA ILE A 153 0.73 0.24 -14.75
C ILE A 153 1.84 1.25 -14.41
N ASN A 154 2.40 1.90 -15.43
CA ASN A 154 3.47 2.89 -15.24
C ASN A 154 2.99 4.11 -14.43
N ASN A 155 1.74 4.54 -14.61
CA ASN A 155 1.15 5.65 -13.86
C ASN A 155 1.02 5.32 -12.37
N VAL A 156 0.56 4.11 -12.01
CA VAL A 156 0.51 3.66 -10.61
C VAL A 156 1.92 3.60 -10.02
N ILE A 157 2.90 3.05 -10.74
CA ILE A 157 4.31 3.00 -10.29
C ILE A 157 4.88 4.41 -10.08
N LYS A 158 4.65 5.32 -11.03
CA LYS A 158 5.11 6.71 -10.93
C LYS A 158 4.51 7.39 -9.71
N LYS A 159 3.20 7.27 -9.50
CA LYS A 159 2.53 7.88 -8.35
C LYS A 159 2.97 7.25 -7.02
N SER A 160 3.22 5.95 -7.01
CA SER A 160 3.79 5.25 -5.86
C SER A 160 5.19 5.75 -5.51
N LYS A 161 6.01 6.09 -6.52
CA LYS A 161 7.33 6.71 -6.30
C LYS A 161 7.24 8.10 -5.66
N GLU A 162 6.27 8.92 -6.08
CA GLU A 162 6.01 10.23 -5.45
C GLU A 162 5.66 10.05 -3.97
N ILE A 163 4.70 9.15 -3.66
CA ILE A 163 4.29 8.83 -2.28
C ILE A 163 5.48 8.31 -1.46
N SER A 164 6.32 7.46 -2.03
CA SER A 164 7.53 6.96 -1.36
C SER A 164 8.49 8.11 -0.99
N GLY A 165 8.64 9.11 -1.87
CA GLY A 165 9.40 10.33 -1.59
C GLY A 165 8.86 11.09 -0.38
N ASP A 166 7.55 11.32 -0.34
CA ASP A 166 6.88 12.04 0.75
C ASP A 166 6.99 11.28 2.09
N LEU A 167 6.86 9.95 2.07
CA LEU A 167 7.02 9.09 3.24
C LEU A 167 8.46 9.02 3.77
N ASN A 168 9.47 9.34 2.93
CA ASN A 168 10.87 9.39 3.33
C ASN A 168 11.29 10.78 3.82
N ALA A 169 10.55 11.82 3.46
CA ALA A 169 10.75 13.19 3.94
C ALA A 169 10.05 13.47 5.28
N SER A 170 9.10 12.63 5.68
CA SER A 170 8.32 12.70 6.94
C SER A 170 9.00 11.97 8.09
#